data_AF-A0A016WEI1-F1
#
_entry.id   AF-A0A016WEI1-F1
#
_cell.length_a   1.000
_cell.length_b   1.000
_cell.length_c   1.000
_cell.angle_alpha   90.00
_cell.angle_beta   90.00
_cell.angle_gamma   90.00
#
_symmetry.space_group_name_H-M   'P 1'
#
loop_
_entity.id
_entity.type
_entity.pdbx_description
1 polymer ?
#
loop_
_entity_poly.entity_id
_entity_poly.type
_entity_poly.pdbx_seq_one_letter_code
_entity_poly.pdbx_strand_id
1 'polypeptide(L)'
;MLTEGLTSLEAAKFLTDSQQYEMAKEHAQKAVRLLEGDFFAYTRALYLLAEIHFHLSQWENMLADIDDLWMSVMKTRSKNVAGGRILRDLEVITVLVLQRCRFTPSGRHKILKELYENDESSGPQKSSLKSAIMDDSSLPPHQFAVFKKFLHLVSNGKNYEARGLLFEDGSVPAGEGTSKSSQPLLSFLSPLAMQVLQRFLDEPQDDYGY
;
A
#
# COMPACT_ATOMS: atom_id res chain seq x y z
N MET A 1 18.10 -5.31 -24.75
CA MET A 1 17.68 -4.66 -23.48
C MET A 1 16.21 -4.87 -23.16
N LEU A 2 15.25 -4.32 -23.93
CA LEU A 2 13.82 -4.50 -23.63
C LEU A 2 13.40 -5.99 -23.57
N THR A 3 13.78 -6.80 -24.57
CA THR A 3 13.46 -8.23 -24.61
C THR A 3 14.03 -8.99 -23.41
N GLU A 4 15.31 -8.78 -23.08
CA GLU A 4 15.95 -9.39 -21.92
C GLU A 4 15.31 -8.95 -20.59
N GLY A 5 14.89 -7.68 -20.50
CA GLY A 5 14.16 -7.16 -19.36
C GLY A 5 12.82 -7.85 -19.17
N LEU A 6 12.05 -8.03 -20.25
CA LEU A 6 10.78 -8.74 -20.23
C LEU A 6 10.96 -10.23 -19.89
N THR A 7 11.96 -10.91 -20.47
CA THR A 7 12.28 -12.29 -20.11
C THR A 7 12.65 -12.42 -18.63
N SER A 8 13.42 -11.47 -18.10
CA SER A 8 13.77 -11.46 -16.67
C SER A 8 12.55 -11.22 -15.80
N LEU A 9 11.63 -10.35 -16.21
CA LEU A 9 10.36 -10.10 -15.51
C LEU A 9 9.46 -11.34 -15.50
N GLU A 10 9.37 -12.06 -16.61
CA GLU A 10 8.60 -13.30 -16.70
C GLU A 10 9.20 -14.42 -15.84
N ALA A 11 10.53 -14.55 -15.82
CA ALA A 11 11.23 -15.50 -14.96
C ALA A 11 11.00 -15.18 -13.47
N ALA A 12 11.13 -13.91 -13.08
CA ALA A 12 10.84 -13.46 -11.72
C ALA A 12 9.40 -13.79 -11.31
N LYS A 13 8.43 -13.54 -12.21
CA LYS A 13 7.03 -13.84 -11.96
C LYS A 13 6.81 -15.34 -11.74
N PHE A 14 7.34 -16.18 -12.64
CA PHE A 14 7.22 -17.64 -12.52
C PHE A 14 7.81 -18.18 -11.21
N LEU A 15 8.97 -17.65 -10.79
CA LEU A 15 9.60 -18.03 -9.53
C LEU A 15 8.80 -17.54 -8.32
N THR A 16 8.21 -16.35 -8.39
CA THR A 16 7.33 -15.80 -7.34
C THR A 16 6.07 -16.66 -7.19
N ASP A 17 5.44 -17.04 -8.31
CA ASP A 17 4.28 -17.94 -8.32
C ASP A 17 4.64 -19.33 -7.74
N SER A 18 5.91 -19.72 -7.84
CA SER A 18 6.47 -20.95 -7.26
C SER A 18 7.01 -20.77 -5.83
N GLN A 19 6.80 -19.61 -5.20
CA GLN A 19 7.27 -19.25 -3.86
C GLN A 19 8.80 -19.29 -3.68
N GLN A 20 9.55 -19.17 -4.78
CA GLN A 20 11.01 -19.16 -4.81
C GLN A 20 11.55 -17.72 -4.73
N TYR A 21 11.20 -17.00 -3.67
CA TYR A 21 11.41 -15.55 -3.57
C TYR A 21 12.87 -15.09 -3.65
N GLU A 22 13.81 -15.82 -3.05
CA GLU A 22 15.24 -15.45 -3.12
C GLU A 22 15.79 -15.54 -4.55
N MET A 23 15.38 -16.56 -5.31
CA MET A 23 15.75 -16.69 -6.74
C MET A 23 14.99 -15.67 -7.60
N ALA A 24 13.72 -15.42 -7.30
CA ALA A 24 12.90 -14.43 -8.00
C ALA A 24 13.50 -13.01 -7.89
N LYS A 25 14.07 -12.67 -6.73
CA LYS A 25 14.66 -11.36 -6.42
C LYS A 25 15.73 -10.95 -7.43
N GLU A 26 16.67 -11.83 -7.76
CA GLU A 26 17.75 -11.53 -8.71
C GLU A 26 17.20 -11.18 -10.10
N HIS A 27 16.22 -11.95 -10.56
CA HIS A 27 15.53 -11.73 -11.83
C HIS A 27 14.71 -10.44 -11.83
N ALA A 28 14.03 -10.11 -10.73
CA ALA A 28 13.25 -8.89 -10.60
C ALA A 28 14.15 -7.64 -10.59
N GLN A 29 15.25 -7.66 -9.82
CA GLN A 29 16.24 -6.57 -9.81
C GLN A 29 16.90 -6.35 -11.18
N LYS A 30 17.16 -7.43 -11.92
CA LYS A 30 17.63 -7.34 -13.31
C LYS A 30 16.56 -6.73 -14.22
N ALA A 31 15.29 -7.13 -14.07
CA ALA A 31 14.18 -6.59 -14.85
C ALA A 31 14.02 -5.07 -14.62
N VAL A 32 14.00 -4.61 -13.36
CA VAL A 32 13.90 -3.18 -13.00
C VAL A 32 14.98 -2.37 -13.71
N ARG A 33 16.25 -2.79 -13.66
CA ARG A 33 17.37 -2.11 -14.32
C ARG A 33 17.24 -2.05 -15.85
N LEU A 34 16.76 -3.12 -16.48
CA LEU A 34 16.66 -3.21 -17.94
C LEU A 34 15.42 -2.53 -18.52
N LEU A 35 14.40 -2.31 -17.68
CA LEU A 35 13.09 -1.81 -18.09
C LEU A 35 12.86 -0.34 -17.74
N GLU A 36 13.80 0.36 -17.09
CA GLU A 36 13.67 1.77 -16.66
C GLU A 36 13.16 2.73 -17.75
N GLY A 37 13.47 2.45 -19.03
CA GLY A 37 13.01 3.23 -20.18
C GLY A 37 11.56 2.98 -20.62
N ASP A 38 10.92 1.89 -20.18
CA ASP A 38 9.51 1.57 -20.46
C ASP A 38 8.68 1.67 -19.18
N PHE A 39 7.88 2.72 -19.08
CA PHE A 39 7.10 3.00 -17.87
C PHE A 39 6.24 1.81 -17.41
N PHE A 40 5.55 1.12 -18.31
CA PHE A 40 4.61 0.05 -17.91
C PHE A 40 5.36 -1.19 -17.46
N ALA A 41 6.41 -1.57 -18.19
CA ALA A 41 7.23 -2.72 -17.83
C ALA A 41 8.03 -2.45 -16.55
N TYR A 42 8.55 -1.23 -16.38
CA TYR A 42 9.26 -0.77 -15.18
C TYR A 42 8.38 -0.81 -13.94
N THR A 43 7.20 -0.20 -13.99
CA THR A 43 6.28 -0.16 -12.85
C THR A 43 5.81 -1.56 -12.45
N ARG A 44 5.57 -2.46 -13.43
CA ARG A 44 5.27 -3.86 -13.15
C ARG A 44 6.45 -4.60 -12.50
N ALA A 45 7.68 -4.33 -12.93
CA ALA A 45 8.87 -4.92 -12.32
C ALA A 45 9.07 -4.45 -10.87
N LEU A 46 8.84 -3.16 -10.58
CA LEU A 46 8.90 -2.62 -9.22
C LEU A 46 7.83 -3.21 -8.30
N TYR A 47 6.58 -3.34 -8.77
CA TYR A 47 5.52 -3.99 -8.00
C TYR A 47 5.89 -5.44 -7.63
N LEU A 48 6.43 -6.19 -8.59
CA LEU A 48 6.85 -7.57 -8.35
C LEU A 48 8.05 -7.64 -7.38
N LEU A 49 9.01 -6.73 -7.50
CA LEU A 49 10.15 -6.68 -6.58
C LEU A 49 9.71 -6.33 -5.15
N ALA A 50 8.78 -5.37 -5.00
CA ALA A 50 8.18 -5.03 -3.72
C ALA A 50 7.41 -6.22 -3.10
N GLU A 51 6.68 -7.00 -3.92
CA GLU A 51 6.02 -8.24 -3.50
C GLU A 51 7.02 -9.31 -3.03
N ILE A 52 8.12 -9.48 -3.74
CA ILE A 52 9.20 -10.38 -3.33
C ILE A 52 9.80 -9.94 -1.99
N HIS A 53 10.12 -8.65 -1.82
CA HIS A 53 10.64 -8.13 -0.55
C HIS A 53 9.63 -8.24 0.59
N PHE A 54 8.33 -8.08 0.32
CA PHE A 54 7.25 -8.34 1.28
C PHE A 54 7.28 -9.79 1.80
N HIS A 55 7.35 -10.77 0.91
CA HIS A 55 7.41 -12.18 1.31
C HIS A 55 8.70 -12.55 2.06
N LEU A 56 9.82 -11.90 1.71
CA LEU A 56 11.08 -12.04 2.44
C LEU A 56 11.14 -11.24 3.74
N SER A 57 10.08 -10.51 4.11
CA SER A 57 10.03 -9.61 5.28
C SER A 57 11.14 -8.55 5.27
N GLN A 58 11.58 -8.14 4.07
CA GLN A 58 12.60 -7.11 3.83
C GLN A 58 11.93 -5.74 3.66
N TRP A 59 11.32 -5.23 4.74
CA TRP A 59 10.44 -4.06 4.69
C TRP A 59 11.12 -2.77 4.24
N GLU A 60 12.40 -2.55 4.57
CA GLU A 60 13.15 -1.36 4.12
C GLU A 60 13.34 -1.37 2.60
N ASN A 61 13.72 -2.52 2.04
CA ASN A 61 13.88 -2.69 0.61
C ASN A 61 12.52 -2.53 -0.10
N MET A 62 11.46 -3.11 0.46
CA MET A 62 10.11 -2.94 -0.04
C MET A 62 9.69 -1.45 -0.07
N LEU A 63 9.96 -0.69 0.98
CA LEU A 63 9.65 0.75 1.02
C LEU A 63 10.46 1.52 -0.03
N ALA A 64 11.73 1.16 -0.25
CA ALA A 64 12.54 1.78 -1.29
C ALA A 64 11.94 1.54 -2.69
N ASP A 65 11.51 0.31 -3.01
CA ASP A 65 10.86 0.02 -4.29
C ASP A 65 9.54 0.80 -4.47
N ILE A 66 8.77 0.95 -3.38
CA ILE A 66 7.52 1.72 -3.37
C ILE A 66 7.81 3.23 -3.57
N ASP A 67 8.89 3.76 -3.03
CA ASP A 67 9.31 5.15 -3.25
C ASP A 67 9.78 5.38 -4.71
N ASP A 68 10.53 4.44 -5.28
CA ASP A 68 10.93 4.49 -6.69
C ASP A 68 9.71 4.46 -7.62
N LEU A 69 8.72 3.64 -7.28
CA LEU A 69 7.46 3.54 -8.01
C LEU A 69 6.65 4.84 -7.88
N TRP A 70 6.56 5.41 -6.67
CA TRP A 70 5.91 6.70 -6.43
C TRP A 70 6.54 7.79 -7.28
N MET A 71 7.88 7.90 -7.27
CA MET A 71 8.61 8.90 -8.04
C MET A 71 8.40 8.75 -9.54
N SER A 72 8.42 7.51 -10.04
CA SER A 72 8.17 7.22 -11.45
C SER A 72 6.77 7.67 -11.89
N VAL A 73 5.75 7.38 -11.08
CA VAL A 73 4.35 7.78 -11.36
C VAL A 73 4.19 9.29 -11.24
N MET A 74 4.76 9.92 -10.22
CA MET A 74 4.70 11.37 -10.04
C MET A 74 5.29 12.12 -11.23
N LYS A 75 6.44 11.66 -11.75
CA LYS A 75 7.16 12.26 -12.87
C LYS A 75 6.42 12.12 -14.20
N THR A 76 5.72 11.01 -14.43
CA THR A 76 5.22 10.65 -15.76
C THR A 76 3.70 10.69 -15.90
N ARG A 77 2.96 10.44 -14.80
CA ARG A 77 1.53 10.09 -14.86
C ARG A 77 0.67 10.63 -13.71
N SER A 78 1.18 11.48 -12.83
CA SER A 78 0.44 12.03 -11.66
C SER A 78 -0.95 12.58 -11.99
N LYS A 79 -1.15 13.18 -13.16
CA LYS A 79 -2.41 13.84 -13.56
C LYS A 79 -3.45 12.91 -14.19
N ASN A 80 -3.10 11.66 -14.50
CA ASN A 80 -4.04 10.73 -15.14
C ASN A 80 -4.67 9.76 -14.13
N VAL A 81 -5.83 9.21 -14.49
CA VAL A 81 -6.64 8.35 -13.61
C VAL A 81 -5.87 7.11 -13.16
N ALA A 82 -5.08 6.50 -14.05
CA ALA A 82 -4.29 5.32 -13.73
C ALA A 82 -3.16 5.63 -12.73
N GLY A 83 -2.43 6.73 -12.93
CA GLY A 83 -1.40 7.20 -12.01
C GLY A 83 -1.98 7.56 -10.65
N GLY A 84 -3.13 8.24 -10.62
CA GLY A 84 -3.85 8.51 -9.38
C GLY A 84 -4.25 7.24 -8.62
N ARG A 85 -4.67 6.17 -9.31
CA ARG A 85 -4.96 4.87 -8.68
C ARG A 85 -3.70 4.23 -8.09
N ILE A 86 -2.58 4.28 -8.82
CA ILE A 86 -1.30 3.74 -8.32
C ILE A 86 -0.85 4.52 -7.09
N LEU A 87 -0.87 5.86 -7.11
CA LEU A 87 -0.46 6.67 -5.95
C LEU A 87 -1.26 6.32 -4.68
N ARG A 88 -2.58 6.12 -4.81
CA ARG A 88 -3.46 5.68 -3.71
C ARG A 88 -3.06 4.32 -3.15
N ASP A 89 -2.77 3.38 -4.04
CA ASP A 89 -2.31 2.04 -3.67
C ASP A 89 -0.99 2.11 -2.89
N LEU A 90 -0.02 2.89 -3.39
CA LEU A 90 1.28 3.07 -2.76
C LEU A 90 1.20 3.79 -1.41
N GLU A 91 0.32 4.78 -1.27
CA GLU A 91 0.08 5.44 0.01
C GLU A 91 -0.43 4.43 1.06
N VAL A 92 -1.42 3.62 0.70
CA VAL A 92 -1.97 2.59 1.60
C VAL A 92 -0.88 1.60 2.03
N ILE A 93 -0.09 1.07 1.07
CA ILE A 93 1.03 0.17 1.38
C ILE A 93 2.03 0.85 2.31
N THR A 94 2.44 2.08 1.99
CA THR A 94 3.44 2.83 2.76
C THR A 94 2.98 3.00 4.21
N VAL A 95 1.75 3.47 4.42
CA VAL A 95 1.21 3.76 5.75
C VAL A 95 1.05 2.49 6.57
N LEU A 96 0.57 1.38 5.97
CA LEU A 96 0.54 0.09 6.63
C LEU A 96 1.95 -0.28 7.11
N VAL A 97 2.92 -0.37 6.20
CA VAL A 97 4.29 -0.78 6.53
C VAL A 97 4.92 0.12 7.61
N LEU A 98 4.71 1.44 7.55
CA LEU A 98 5.17 2.38 8.58
C LEU A 98 4.53 2.14 9.96
N GLN A 99 3.29 1.66 10.01
CA GLN A 99 2.62 1.32 11.27
C GLN A 99 3.22 0.05 11.89
N ARG A 100 3.63 -0.93 11.07
CA ARG A 100 4.20 -2.20 11.55
C ARG A 100 5.65 -2.08 11.96
N CYS A 101 6.42 -1.37 11.14
CA CYS A 101 7.85 -1.30 11.30
C CYS A 101 8.20 -0.03 12.06
N ARG A 102 8.92 -0.16 13.18
CA ARG A 102 9.45 0.98 13.95
C ARG A 102 10.64 1.62 13.22
N PHE A 103 10.50 1.94 11.93
CA PHE A 103 11.49 2.69 11.19
C PHE A 103 11.53 4.13 11.67
N THR A 104 12.70 4.76 11.56
CA THR A 104 12.80 6.21 11.69
C THR A 104 12.33 6.82 10.38
N PRO A 105 11.11 7.39 10.32
CA PRO A 105 10.57 7.88 9.06
C PRO A 105 11.39 9.07 8.57
N SER A 106 11.62 9.15 7.27
CA SER A 106 12.31 10.26 6.63
C SER A 106 11.56 10.73 5.38
N GLY A 107 11.79 11.98 4.97
CA GLY A 107 11.16 12.56 3.78
C GLY A 107 9.63 12.37 3.76
N ARG A 108 9.12 11.72 2.69
CA ARG A 108 7.70 11.45 2.46
C ARG A 108 7.07 10.61 3.57
N HIS A 109 7.79 9.64 4.14
CA HIS A 109 7.26 8.77 5.20
C HIS A 109 6.92 9.55 6.47
N LYS A 110 7.69 10.60 6.78
CA LYS A 110 7.42 11.45 7.94
C LYS A 110 6.12 12.23 7.77
N ILE A 111 5.89 12.78 6.58
CA ILE A 111 4.66 13.51 6.24
C ILE A 111 3.45 12.58 6.36
N LEU A 112 3.52 11.39 5.77
CA LEU A 112 2.44 10.40 5.84
C LEU A 112 2.18 9.96 7.29
N LYS A 113 3.23 9.66 8.04
CA LYS A 113 3.08 9.27 9.44
C LYS A 113 2.37 10.36 10.26
N GLU A 114 2.81 11.62 10.13
CA GLU A 114 2.15 12.75 10.79
C GLU A 114 0.69 12.92 10.34
N LEU A 115 0.39 12.77 9.05
CA LEU A 115 -0.97 12.88 8.51
C LEU A 115 -1.94 11.85 9.14
N TYR A 116 -1.49 10.61 9.29
CA TYR A 116 -2.31 9.51 9.78
C TYR A 116 -2.34 9.39 11.32
N GLU A 117 -1.28 9.79 12.02
CA GLU A 117 -1.21 9.76 13.50
C GLU A 117 -1.83 11.00 14.16
N ASN A 118 -1.92 12.14 13.48
CA ASN A 118 -2.47 13.35 14.09
C ASN A 118 -3.99 13.22 14.35
N ASP A 119 -4.38 13.24 15.63
CA ASP A 119 -5.79 13.33 16.01
C ASP A 119 -6.41 14.69 15.68
N GLU A 120 -7.69 14.63 15.30
CA GLU A 120 -8.57 15.78 15.04
C GLU A 120 -8.66 16.75 16.24
N SER A 121 -8.32 16.29 17.45
CA SER A 121 -8.45 16.99 18.74
C SER A 121 -7.50 18.18 18.98
N SER A 122 -6.63 18.50 18.04
CA SER A 122 -5.61 19.52 18.23
C SER A 122 -6.03 20.90 17.69
N GLY A 123 -5.97 21.92 18.56
CA GLY A 123 -6.62 23.24 18.47
C GLY A 123 -6.29 24.15 17.28
N PRO A 124 -6.78 25.41 17.29
CA PRO A 124 -6.97 26.23 16.09
C PRO A 124 -5.69 26.55 15.29
N GLN A 125 -4.50 26.56 15.91
CA GLN A 125 -3.22 26.78 15.22
C GLN A 125 -2.78 25.60 14.33
N LYS A 126 -3.25 24.37 14.57
CA LYS A 126 -2.94 23.20 13.72
C LYS A 126 -3.89 23.05 12.52
N SER A 127 -4.93 23.86 12.42
CA SER A 127 -5.92 23.77 11.33
C SER A 127 -5.37 24.16 9.96
N SER A 128 -4.45 25.14 9.87
CA SER A 128 -3.84 25.53 8.59
C SER A 128 -2.70 24.60 8.15
N LEU A 129 -2.00 23.96 9.09
CA LEU A 129 -1.09 22.84 8.76
C LEU A 129 -1.91 21.63 8.28
N LYS A 130 -3.05 21.33 8.91
CA LYS A 130 -3.94 20.23 8.52
C LYS A 130 -4.45 20.38 7.09
N SER A 131 -4.86 21.57 6.66
CA SER A 131 -5.31 21.77 5.26
C SER A 131 -4.18 21.56 4.27
N ALA A 132 -2.96 22.01 4.58
CA ALA A 132 -1.78 21.82 3.73
C ALA A 132 -1.30 20.36 3.69
N ILE A 133 -1.40 19.62 4.81
CA ILE A 133 -1.01 18.21 4.90
C ILE A 133 -2.11 17.30 4.30
N MET A 134 -3.39 17.70 4.33
CA MET A 134 -4.45 16.96 3.63
C MET A 134 -4.28 17.01 2.10
N ASP A 135 -3.66 18.06 1.55
CA ASP A 135 -3.30 18.14 0.13
C ASP A 135 -2.19 17.14 -0.25
N ASP A 136 -1.48 16.56 0.73
CA ASP A 136 -0.42 15.56 0.52
C ASP A 136 -0.95 14.12 0.44
N SER A 137 -2.23 13.88 0.77
CA SER A 137 -2.85 12.56 0.55
C SER A 137 -3.28 12.39 -0.90
N SER A 138 -2.90 11.25 -1.48
CA SER A 138 -3.41 10.77 -2.76
C SER A 138 -4.83 10.17 -2.64
N LEU A 139 -5.28 9.84 -1.42
CA LEU A 139 -6.63 9.35 -1.16
C LEU A 139 -7.66 10.48 -1.19
N PRO A 140 -8.80 10.31 -1.89
CA PRO A 140 -9.95 11.21 -1.75
C PRO A 140 -10.41 11.29 -0.29
N PRO A 141 -10.98 12.43 0.17
CA PRO A 141 -11.31 12.67 1.59
C PRO A 141 -12.11 11.55 2.26
N HIS A 142 -13.08 10.97 1.56
CA HIS A 142 -13.87 9.84 2.07
C HIS A 142 -13.02 8.58 2.28
N GLN A 143 -12.16 8.22 1.31
CA GLN A 143 -11.28 7.05 1.42
C GLN A 143 -10.20 7.27 2.49
N PHE A 144 -9.66 8.48 2.58
CA PHE A 144 -8.74 8.88 3.64
C PHE A 144 -9.36 8.69 5.03
N ALA A 145 -10.56 9.23 5.26
CA ALA A 145 -11.24 9.11 6.55
C ALA A 145 -11.52 7.64 6.93
N VAL A 146 -11.94 6.81 5.97
CA VAL A 146 -12.19 5.39 6.21
C VAL A 146 -10.90 4.64 6.51
N PHE A 147 -9.84 4.88 5.73
CA PHE A 147 -8.55 4.23 5.96
C PHE A 147 -7.92 4.65 7.29
N LYS A 148 -8.03 5.93 7.68
CA LYS A 148 -7.61 6.41 9.00
C LYS A 148 -8.39 5.75 10.14
N LYS A 149 -9.72 5.62 10.00
CA LYS A 149 -10.55 4.88 10.96
C LYS A 149 -10.15 3.41 11.05
N PHE A 150 -9.85 2.78 9.90
CA PHE A 150 -9.33 1.42 9.85
C PHE A 150 -8.03 1.28 10.65
N LEU A 151 -7.05 2.17 10.44
CA LEU A 151 -5.77 2.15 11.17
C LEU A 151 -5.97 2.30 12.69
N HIS A 152 -6.91 3.15 13.10
CA HIS A 152 -7.26 3.31 14.52
C HIS A 152 -7.87 2.03 15.12
N LEU A 153 -8.77 1.35 14.39
CA LEU A 153 -9.36 0.09 14.85
C LEU A 153 -8.29 -1.01 14.98
N VAL A 154 -7.42 -1.16 13.96
CA VAL A 154 -6.31 -2.12 14.00
C VAL A 154 -5.36 -1.82 15.15
N SER A 155 -5.03 -0.54 15.38
CA SER A 155 -4.12 -0.14 16.46
C SER A 155 -4.68 -0.44 17.87
N ASN A 156 -6.01 -0.50 18.01
CA ASN A 156 -6.71 -0.86 19.24
C ASN A 156 -7.06 -2.35 19.35
N GLY A 157 -6.52 -3.20 18.48
CA GLY A 157 -6.79 -4.65 18.47
C GLY A 157 -8.18 -5.03 17.96
N LYS A 158 -8.94 -4.10 17.38
CA LYS A 158 -10.31 -4.31 16.89
C LYS A 158 -10.33 -4.83 15.45
N ASN A 159 -9.57 -5.89 15.17
CA ASN A 159 -9.38 -6.41 13.80
C ASN A 159 -10.68 -6.87 13.13
N TYR A 160 -11.66 -7.37 13.90
CA TYR A 160 -12.99 -7.74 13.37
C TYR A 160 -13.79 -6.51 12.88
N GLU A 161 -13.83 -5.43 13.69
CA GLU A 161 -14.47 -4.17 13.28
C GLU A 161 -13.74 -3.55 12.08
N ALA A 162 -12.41 -3.62 12.07
CA ALA A 162 -11.57 -3.13 10.97
C ALA A 162 -11.85 -3.89 9.66
N ARG A 163 -12.03 -5.21 9.74
CA ARG A 163 -12.46 -6.06 8.62
C ARG A 163 -13.82 -5.66 8.09
N GLY A 164 -14.81 -5.54 8.98
CA GLY A 164 -16.16 -5.13 8.60
C GLY A 164 -16.22 -3.75 7.92
N LEU A 165 -15.33 -2.84 8.32
CA LEU A 165 -15.23 -1.49 7.72
C LEU A 165 -14.75 -1.51 6.26
N LEU A 166 -13.87 -2.43 5.89
CA LEU A 166 -13.26 -2.47 4.56
C LEU A 166 -13.95 -3.46 3.61
N PHE A 167 -14.50 -4.55 4.15
CA PHE A 167 -14.94 -5.70 3.36
C PHE A 167 -16.45 -5.95 3.40
N GLU A 168 -17.23 -5.24 4.22
CA GLU A 168 -18.67 -5.50 4.43
C GLU A 168 -18.99 -7.01 4.51
N ASP A 169 -18.75 -7.64 5.66
CA ASP A 169 -19.20 -9.03 5.83
C ASP A 169 -20.72 -9.09 5.71
N GLY A 170 -21.18 -9.70 4.61
CA GLY A 170 -22.58 -10.02 4.30
C GLY A 170 -23.20 -11.06 5.24
N SER A 171 -23.08 -10.88 6.54
CA SER A 171 -23.73 -11.69 7.57
C SER A 171 -24.86 -10.92 8.26
N VAL A 172 -25.82 -10.44 7.45
CA VAL A 172 -27.17 -10.14 7.95
C VAL A 172 -27.99 -11.42 7.81
N PRO A 173 -28.52 -12.01 8.90
CA PRO A 173 -29.43 -13.15 8.77
C PRO A 173 -30.74 -12.67 8.13
N ALA A 174 -31.14 -13.37 7.07
CA ALA A 174 -32.43 -13.36 6.36
C ALA A 174 -33.41 -12.21 6.72
N GLY A 175 -33.46 -11.19 5.84
CA GLY A 175 -34.53 -10.19 5.80
C GLY A 175 -34.47 -9.44 4.49
N GLU A 176 -35.58 -9.43 3.77
CA GLU A 176 -35.78 -8.94 2.40
C GLU A 176 -35.12 -7.59 2.07
N GLY A 177 -34.58 -7.45 0.84
CA GLY A 177 -34.49 -6.15 0.17
C GLY A 177 -33.15 -5.83 -0.50
N THR A 178 -33.16 -5.89 -1.84
CA THR A 178 -32.21 -5.24 -2.77
C THR A 178 -30.72 -5.56 -2.62
N SER A 179 -30.22 -6.38 -3.54
CA SER A 179 -28.78 -6.58 -3.77
C SER A 179 -28.11 -5.27 -4.19
N LYS A 180 -27.60 -4.51 -3.23
CA LYS A 180 -26.56 -3.52 -3.52
C LYS A 180 -25.28 -4.30 -3.73
N SER A 181 -24.72 -4.21 -4.94
CA SER A 181 -23.36 -4.67 -5.22
C SER A 181 -22.41 -3.86 -4.35
N SER A 182 -22.03 -4.41 -3.19
CA SER A 182 -21.00 -3.87 -2.31
C SER A 182 -19.65 -3.95 -3.02
N GLN A 183 -19.30 -2.93 -3.81
CA GLN A 183 -17.93 -2.82 -4.28
C GLN A 183 -17.04 -2.56 -3.05
N PRO A 184 -15.92 -3.28 -2.89
CA PRO A 184 -15.00 -3.03 -1.78
C PRO A 184 -14.56 -1.56 -1.83
N LEU A 185 -14.58 -0.92 -0.66
CA LEU A 185 -14.43 0.53 -0.54
C LEU A 185 -13.05 1.03 -1.01
N LEU A 186 -12.09 0.10 -1.06
CA LEU A 186 -10.73 0.26 -1.59
C LEU A 186 -10.49 -0.61 -2.83
N SER A 187 -11.42 -0.60 -3.80
CA SER A 187 -11.32 -1.38 -5.06
C SER A 187 -10.13 -1.03 -5.96
N PHE A 188 -9.34 -0.02 -5.61
CA PHE A 188 -8.13 0.38 -6.33
C PHE A 188 -6.88 -0.39 -5.87
N LEU A 189 -6.96 -1.15 -4.77
CA LEU A 189 -5.82 -1.84 -4.20
C LEU A 189 -5.29 -2.91 -5.14
N SER A 190 -3.97 -2.93 -5.30
CA SER A 190 -3.24 -3.96 -6.01
C SER A 190 -3.26 -5.28 -5.21
N PRO A 191 -2.95 -6.41 -5.86
CA PRO A 191 -2.76 -7.67 -5.14
C PRO A 191 -1.75 -7.56 -4.00
N LEU A 192 -0.66 -6.80 -4.18
CA LEU A 192 0.32 -6.56 -3.13
C LEU A 192 -0.29 -5.81 -1.95
N ALA A 193 -1.01 -4.71 -2.19
CA ALA A 193 -1.64 -3.96 -1.11
C ALA A 193 -2.66 -4.80 -0.33
N MET A 194 -3.42 -5.65 -1.03
CA MET A 194 -4.34 -6.59 -0.39
C MET A 194 -3.60 -7.60 0.49
N GLN A 195 -2.48 -8.15 0.03
CA GLN A 195 -1.65 -9.06 0.82
C GLN A 195 -1.06 -8.38 2.07
N VAL A 196 -0.54 -7.16 1.92
CA VAL A 196 -0.04 -6.35 3.04
C VAL A 196 -1.18 -6.13 4.04
N LEU A 197 -2.33 -5.67 3.57
CA LEU A 197 -3.49 -5.39 4.42
C LEU A 197 -3.99 -6.63 5.16
N GLN A 198 -4.06 -7.78 4.49
CA GLN A 198 -4.42 -9.06 5.13
C GLN A 198 -3.44 -9.44 6.22
N ARG A 199 -2.12 -9.33 5.97
CA ARG A 199 -1.10 -9.63 6.98
C ARG A 199 -1.26 -8.77 8.24
N PHE A 200 -1.67 -7.52 8.10
CA PHE A 200 -1.96 -6.64 9.24
C PHE A 200 -3.21 -7.01 10.03
N LEU A 201 -4.19 -7.62 9.37
CA LEU A 201 -5.42 -8.07 10.01
C LEU A 201 -5.30 -9.42 10.69
N ASP A 202 -4.41 -10.27 10.18
CA ASP A 202 -4.21 -11.65 10.65
C ASP A 202 -3.13 -11.79 11.72
N GLU A 203 -2.17 -10.87 11.79
CA GLU A 203 -1.19 -10.88 12.88
C GLU A 203 -1.87 -10.46 14.20
N PRO A 204 -1.80 -11.30 15.26
CA PRO A 204 -2.15 -10.84 16.60
C PRO A 204 -1.23 -9.68 16.95
N GLN A 205 -1.79 -8.61 17.54
CA GLN A 205 -0.98 -7.59 18.20
C GLN A 205 -0.34 -8.23 19.44
N ASP A 206 0.73 -9.01 19.23
CA ASP A 206 1.57 -9.41 20.34
C ASP A 206 2.21 -8.14 20.89
N ASP A 207 1.92 -7.95 22.17
CA ASP A 207 2.31 -6.87 23.04
C ASP A 207 3.85 -6.84 23.14
N TYR A 208 4.53 -6.25 22.15
CA TYR A 208 5.95 -5.91 22.28
C TYR A 208 6.09 -4.62 23.08
N GLY A 209 5.69 -4.73 24.35
CA GLY A 209 6.19 -3.93 25.45
C GLY A 209 7.58 -4.44 25.84
N TYR A 210 8.60 -3.78 25.31
CA TYR A 210 9.92 -3.68 25.92
C TYR A 210 10.50 -2.30 25.58
#